data_AF-A0A2Z5WU27-F1
#
_entry.id   AF-A0A2Z5WU27-F1
#
_cell.length_a   1.000
_cell.length_b   1.000
_cell.length_c   1.000
_cell.angle_alpha   90.00
_cell.angle_beta   90.00
_cell.angle_gamma   90.00
#
_symmetry.space_group_name_H-M   'P 1'
#
loop_
_entity.id
_entity.type
_entity.pdbx_description
1 polymer ?
#
loop_
_entity_poly.entity_id
_entity_poly.type
_entity_poly.pdbx_seq_one_letter_code
_entity_poly.pdbx_strand_id
1 'polypeptide(L)'
;MLEENIIWLKEFKNKYGRAPRILHIGNIANNAYNNVKLLNEVGFDCDVICYDYYHIAGCPEWEDANFDARKIKDQFFPNWLLIDTGSFKRPRWFAQGKLKYCILYLISKRKGKKFQSSFWWMLLRIANFFTCHLKSSKQFGKLAIDVFSKISSFQQRIKNIFSKIISISMRLIAELHLSKNIYKSESQEEKTRKYSFEERCQQLVDIFNTEFPERHDKLKYEELVQYSTVINSWINLFTHYDLVHAYATDGIFPLLANKPYVAYEHGTIRDLPFNNSTTGRLCALTYKLANQVLITNADNIVAAKKLNLSAYNFVPHPINESSLAVTLNSGESNFYKEIHKTLKSDFIVFHPPRQHWETQRNPSMDKGNDIFIKGFAKFVQTVNPSAKAIFVEWGITLNESKNLIKELGIESSIVWIKPQNHQNMMKFIEGSDIVADKFCFGGFGGIPPKALMSHKITLIYIDLSIHEWCFEEMPPFINAETPQNVFESLQKVYTDKSYRSEVESQGKSWYLKYHSSSVIINTIQNTYKNILLP
;
A
#
# COMPACT_ATOMS: atom_id res chain seq x y z
N MET A 1 17.84 -2.90 -21.96
CA MET A 1 16.66 -2.83 -21.05
C MET A 1 16.08 -1.43 -20.87
N LEU A 2 16.71 -0.49 -20.14
CA LEU A 2 16.17 0.88 -19.96
C LEU A 2 15.92 1.60 -21.29
N GLU A 3 16.88 1.50 -22.23
CA GLU A 3 16.75 2.08 -23.57
C GLU A 3 15.60 1.45 -24.37
N GLU A 4 15.42 0.14 -24.31
CA GLU A 4 14.33 -0.57 -24.99
C GLU A 4 12.94 -0.15 -24.48
N ASN A 5 12.79 0.08 -23.18
CA ASN A 5 11.53 0.54 -22.60
C ASN A 5 11.22 1.99 -23.00
N ILE A 6 12.24 2.83 -23.07
CA ILE A 6 12.11 4.20 -23.60
C ILE A 6 11.70 4.16 -25.08
N ILE A 7 12.30 3.28 -25.88
CA ILE A 7 11.97 3.09 -27.29
C ILE A 7 10.52 2.63 -27.43
N TRP A 8 10.10 1.58 -26.71
CA TRP A 8 8.73 1.07 -26.75
C TRP A 8 7.70 2.14 -26.35
N LEU A 9 7.96 2.93 -25.30
CA LEU A 9 7.07 4.02 -24.91
C LEU A 9 6.93 5.09 -25.98
N LYS A 10 8.02 5.41 -26.70
CA LYS A 10 7.99 6.35 -27.83
C LYS A 10 7.19 5.77 -28.99
N GLU A 11 7.41 4.51 -29.34
CA GLU A 11 6.67 3.80 -30.39
C GLU A 11 5.17 3.73 -30.08
N PHE A 12 4.80 3.39 -28.84
CA PHE A 12 3.41 3.39 -28.39
C PHE A 12 2.77 4.77 -28.54
N LYS A 13 3.48 5.83 -28.10
CA LYS A 13 3.01 7.22 -28.25
C LYS A 13 2.83 7.61 -29.71
N ASN A 14 3.75 7.23 -30.59
CA ASN A 14 3.66 7.49 -32.02
C ASN A 14 2.47 6.75 -32.66
N LYS A 15 2.24 5.50 -32.29
CA LYS A 15 1.16 4.67 -32.83
C LYS A 15 -0.23 5.12 -32.37
N TYR A 16 -0.38 5.45 -31.09
CA TYR A 16 -1.70 5.71 -30.48
C TYR A 16 -1.97 7.20 -30.19
N GLY A 17 -1.00 8.08 -30.41
CA GLY A 17 -1.12 9.52 -30.12
C GLY A 17 -1.21 9.87 -28.64
N ARG A 18 -0.91 8.92 -27.74
CA ARG A 18 -0.97 9.07 -26.28
C ARG A 18 -0.08 8.07 -25.58
N ALA A 19 0.23 8.31 -24.31
CA ALA A 19 0.88 7.32 -23.45
C ALA A 19 -0.05 6.11 -23.17
N PRO A 20 0.52 4.95 -22.81
CA PRO A 20 -0.26 3.82 -22.28
C PRO A 20 -1.04 4.25 -21.03
N ARG A 21 -2.32 3.90 -20.99
CA ARG A 21 -3.22 4.22 -19.89
C ARG A 21 -3.46 2.99 -19.04
N ILE A 22 -2.98 3.01 -17.81
CA ILE A 22 -3.09 1.87 -16.88
C ILE A 22 -3.94 2.28 -15.68
N LEU A 23 -4.96 1.48 -15.35
CA LEU A 23 -5.75 1.68 -14.14
C LEU A 23 -5.26 0.74 -13.04
N HIS A 24 -4.79 1.31 -11.94
CA HIS A 24 -4.44 0.58 -10.73
C HIS A 24 -5.65 0.51 -9.80
N ILE A 25 -6.04 -0.68 -9.34
CA ILE A 25 -7.21 -0.90 -8.46
C ILE A 25 -6.76 -1.39 -7.09
N GLY A 26 -7.12 -0.64 -6.05
CA GLY A 26 -6.66 -0.87 -4.68
C GLY A 26 -5.46 0.00 -4.33
N ASN A 27 -5.11 0.07 -3.04
CA ASN A 27 -3.91 0.79 -2.58
C ASN A 27 -3.46 0.32 -1.18
N ILE A 28 -3.45 -0.99 -0.93
CA ILE A 28 -2.97 -1.52 0.35
C ILE A 28 -1.47 -1.23 0.49
N ALA A 29 -1.08 -0.72 1.66
CA ALA A 29 0.30 -0.33 1.99
C ALA A 29 0.93 0.67 0.99
N ASN A 30 0.11 1.51 0.34
CA ASN A 30 0.53 2.50 -0.66
C ASN A 30 1.25 1.91 -1.89
N ASN A 31 1.17 0.60 -2.12
CA ASN A 31 1.84 -0.04 -3.25
C ASN A 31 1.37 0.52 -4.61
N ALA A 32 0.08 0.74 -4.79
CA ALA A 32 -0.44 1.31 -6.04
C ALA A 32 -0.01 2.77 -6.22
N TYR A 33 -0.07 3.57 -5.15
CA TYR A 33 0.37 4.95 -5.14
C TYR A 33 1.84 5.09 -5.56
N ASN A 34 2.73 4.34 -4.91
CA ASN A 34 4.17 4.42 -5.18
C ASN A 34 4.50 3.93 -6.60
N ASN A 35 3.94 2.79 -7.03
CA ASN A 35 4.14 2.30 -8.39
C ASN A 35 3.65 3.31 -9.45
N VAL A 36 2.45 3.88 -9.27
CA VAL A 36 1.88 4.85 -10.22
C VAL A 36 2.65 6.16 -10.25
N LYS A 37 3.15 6.63 -9.09
CA LYS A 37 4.03 7.80 -9.01
C LYS A 37 5.26 7.60 -9.90
N LEU A 38 5.97 6.49 -9.71
CA LEU A 38 7.16 6.12 -10.50
C LEU A 38 6.84 5.96 -12.00
N LEU A 39 5.75 5.27 -12.34
CA LEU A 39 5.35 5.04 -13.74
C LEU A 39 4.97 6.34 -14.47
N ASN A 40 4.27 7.24 -13.78
CA ASN A 40 3.89 8.54 -14.35
C ASN A 40 5.12 9.43 -14.58
N GLU A 41 6.12 9.39 -13.68
CA GLU A 41 7.39 10.13 -13.84
C GLU A 41 8.16 9.71 -15.10
N VAL A 42 8.11 8.41 -15.46
CA VAL A 42 8.76 7.89 -16.68
C VAL A 42 7.86 7.91 -17.92
N GLY A 43 6.67 8.52 -17.82
CA GLY A 43 5.86 8.89 -18.98
C GLY A 43 4.70 7.97 -19.35
N PHE A 44 4.25 7.11 -18.44
CA PHE A 44 2.92 6.48 -18.50
C PHE A 44 1.81 7.48 -18.10
N ASP A 45 0.56 7.12 -18.40
CA ASP A 45 -0.63 7.85 -17.97
C ASP A 45 -1.51 6.96 -17.08
N CYS A 46 -1.04 6.75 -15.86
CA CYS A 46 -1.65 5.85 -14.88
C CYS A 46 -2.58 6.60 -13.92
N ASP A 47 -3.68 5.95 -13.52
CA ASP A 47 -4.56 6.37 -12.42
C ASP A 47 -4.66 5.27 -11.36
N VAL A 48 -4.95 5.66 -10.12
CA VAL A 48 -5.32 4.76 -9.01
C VAL A 48 -6.78 4.98 -8.62
N ILE A 49 -7.52 3.89 -8.46
CA ILE A 49 -8.81 3.86 -7.77
C ILE A 49 -8.68 3.11 -6.43
N CYS A 50 -8.66 3.86 -5.33
CA CYS A 50 -8.67 3.36 -3.96
C CYS A 50 -10.09 3.51 -3.39
N TYR A 51 -11.00 2.65 -3.83
CA TYR A 51 -12.41 2.76 -3.48
C TYR A 51 -12.69 2.16 -2.10
N ASP A 52 -13.52 2.85 -1.30
CA ASP A 52 -14.03 2.42 0.00
C ASP A 52 -12.98 1.95 1.04
N TYR A 53 -11.71 2.30 0.82
CA TYR A 53 -10.57 2.05 1.71
C TYR A 53 -9.90 3.36 2.12
N TYR A 54 -9.79 3.59 3.43
CA TYR A 54 -9.40 4.88 4.02
C TYR A 54 -8.23 4.77 5.00
N HIS A 55 -7.73 3.57 5.28
CA HIS A 55 -6.66 3.40 6.26
C HIS A 55 -5.45 4.27 5.90
N ILE A 56 -4.78 4.85 6.91
CA ILE A 56 -3.64 5.77 6.72
C ILE A 56 -2.58 5.19 5.80
N ALA A 57 -2.25 3.90 5.94
CA ALA A 57 -1.25 3.22 5.10
C ALA A 57 -1.68 3.00 3.65
N GLY A 58 -2.91 3.37 3.28
CA GLY A 58 -3.38 3.44 1.89
C GLY A 58 -3.68 4.86 1.43
N CYS A 59 -3.23 5.87 2.18
CA CYS A 59 -3.39 7.27 1.83
C CYS A 59 -2.05 7.85 1.36
N PRO A 60 -2.00 8.55 0.22
CA PRO A 60 -0.81 9.27 -0.26
C PRO A 60 -0.22 10.24 0.77
N GLU A 61 -1.08 10.85 1.59
CA GLU A 61 -0.66 11.76 2.65
C GLU A 61 0.28 11.05 3.65
N TRP A 62 0.04 9.79 3.98
CA TRP A 62 0.90 9.02 4.90
C TRP A 62 2.27 8.69 4.30
N GLU A 63 2.38 8.69 2.97
CA GLU A 63 3.63 8.39 2.27
C GLU A 63 4.47 9.64 2.02
N ASP A 64 3.85 10.69 1.48
CA ASP A 64 4.57 11.85 0.92
C ASP A 64 4.43 13.13 1.75
N ALA A 65 3.37 13.28 2.55
CA ALA A 65 3.20 14.50 3.33
C ALA A 65 4.13 14.54 4.54
N ASN A 66 4.68 15.71 4.83
CA ASN A 66 5.42 15.98 6.06
C ASN A 66 4.49 16.62 7.08
N PHE A 67 4.06 15.85 8.08
CA PHE A 67 3.15 16.31 9.14
C PHE A 67 3.45 15.62 10.47
N ASP A 68 2.87 16.13 11.55
CA ASP A 68 2.94 15.51 12.87
C ASP A 68 1.95 14.34 12.96
N ALA A 69 2.46 13.11 12.91
CA ALA A 69 1.65 11.89 12.96
C ALA A 69 0.81 11.76 14.24
N ARG A 70 1.18 12.45 15.34
CA ARG A 70 0.41 12.46 16.60
C ARG A 70 -0.96 13.12 16.46
N LYS A 71 -1.17 13.91 15.39
CA LYS A 71 -2.46 14.55 15.07
C LYS A 71 -3.49 13.58 14.47
N ILE A 72 -3.07 12.38 14.05
CA ILE A 72 -3.98 11.33 13.58
C ILE A 72 -4.70 10.72 14.78
N LYS A 73 -6.03 10.87 14.79
CA LYS A 73 -6.89 10.30 15.84
C LYS A 73 -7.43 8.91 15.51
N ASP A 74 -7.66 8.66 14.23
CA ASP A 74 -8.21 7.40 13.71
C ASP A 74 -7.38 6.97 12.50
N GLN A 75 -6.76 5.79 12.59
CA GLN A 75 -5.91 5.23 11.54
C GLN A 75 -6.72 4.58 10.42
N PHE A 76 -7.96 4.14 10.70
CA PHE A 76 -8.85 3.53 9.71
C PHE A 76 -9.62 4.58 8.92
N PHE A 77 -9.92 5.72 9.55
CA PHE A 77 -10.69 6.81 8.97
C PHE A 77 -10.05 8.20 9.24
N PRO A 78 -8.83 8.45 8.74
CA PRO A 78 -8.11 9.70 8.93
C PRO A 78 -8.83 10.88 8.24
N ASN A 79 -8.91 12.01 8.94
CA ASN A 79 -9.44 13.25 8.37
C ASN A 79 -8.32 14.19 7.92
N TRP A 80 -7.91 14.02 6.66
CA TRP A 80 -6.84 14.80 6.04
C TRP A 80 -7.15 16.29 5.86
N LEU A 81 -8.42 16.73 5.95
CA LEU A 81 -8.75 18.16 5.90
C LEU A 81 -8.41 18.90 7.21
N LEU A 82 -8.24 18.17 8.31
CA LEU A 82 -7.90 18.72 9.62
C LEU A 82 -6.40 18.66 9.92
N ILE A 83 -5.62 18.08 9.01
CA ILE A 83 -4.18 17.85 9.18
C ILE A 83 -3.48 18.78 8.20
N ASP A 84 -2.56 19.58 8.74
CA ASP A 84 -1.64 20.35 7.92
C ASP A 84 -0.63 19.40 7.27
N THR A 85 -0.82 19.12 5.98
CA THR A 85 0.07 18.30 5.16
C THR A 85 1.19 19.11 4.51
N GLY A 86 1.37 20.37 4.91
CA GLY A 86 2.33 21.29 4.32
C GLY A 86 2.02 21.57 2.85
N SER A 87 3.03 21.46 1.99
CA SER A 87 2.89 21.66 0.54
C SER A 87 2.26 20.47 -0.19
N PHE A 88 2.10 19.32 0.47
CA PHE A 88 1.59 18.12 -0.17
C PHE A 88 0.15 18.31 -0.63
N LYS A 89 -0.10 17.96 -1.89
CA LYS A 89 -1.45 17.90 -2.48
C LYS A 89 -1.64 16.55 -3.11
N ARG A 90 -2.72 15.86 -2.71
CA ARG A 90 -3.12 14.60 -3.33
C ARG A 90 -3.21 14.75 -4.85
N PRO A 91 -2.48 13.93 -5.62
CA PRO A 91 -2.46 14.05 -7.07
C PRO A 91 -3.83 13.72 -7.66
N ARG A 92 -4.17 14.38 -8.77
CA ARG A 92 -5.43 14.16 -9.50
C ARG A 92 -5.55 12.75 -10.09
N TRP A 93 -4.45 12.03 -10.26
CA TRP A 93 -4.46 10.65 -10.71
C TRP A 93 -4.79 9.64 -9.60
N PHE A 94 -4.87 10.07 -8.33
CA PHE A 94 -5.22 9.20 -7.21
C PHE A 94 -6.65 9.48 -6.72
N ALA A 95 -7.61 8.65 -7.12
CA ALA A 95 -9.00 8.75 -6.71
C ALA A 95 -9.28 7.80 -5.53
N GLN A 96 -9.55 8.37 -4.35
CA GLN A 96 -9.93 7.60 -3.16
C GLN A 96 -11.28 8.06 -2.65
N GLY A 97 -12.14 7.13 -2.23
CA GLY A 97 -13.45 7.41 -1.67
C GLY A 97 -14.49 6.40 -2.09
N LYS A 98 -15.78 6.76 -1.99
CA LYS A 98 -16.87 5.87 -2.41
C LYS A 98 -16.74 5.47 -3.88
N LEU A 99 -16.86 4.17 -4.17
CA LEU A 99 -16.68 3.58 -5.51
C LEU A 99 -17.35 4.39 -6.63
N LYS A 100 -18.65 4.69 -6.46
CA LYS A 100 -19.44 5.44 -7.45
C LYS A 100 -18.79 6.77 -7.84
N TYR A 101 -18.30 7.55 -6.88
CA TYR A 101 -17.71 8.86 -7.15
C TYR A 101 -16.32 8.75 -7.76
N CYS A 102 -15.53 7.75 -7.36
CA CYS A 102 -14.25 7.46 -8.00
C CYS A 102 -14.43 7.14 -9.49
N ILE A 103 -15.36 6.23 -9.83
CA ILE A 103 -15.64 5.86 -11.23
C ILE A 103 -16.09 7.09 -12.03
N LEU A 104 -17.07 7.85 -11.55
CA LEU A 104 -17.60 9.03 -12.25
C LEU A 104 -16.51 10.11 -12.47
N TYR A 105 -15.66 10.32 -11.46
CA TYR A 105 -14.52 11.23 -11.56
C TYR A 105 -13.54 10.78 -12.65
N LEU A 106 -13.09 9.52 -12.60
CA LEU A 106 -12.08 8.98 -13.51
C LEU A 106 -12.59 8.93 -14.96
N ILE A 107 -13.85 8.52 -15.18
CA ILE A 107 -14.47 8.58 -16.52
C ILE A 107 -14.49 10.03 -17.03
N SER A 108 -14.90 10.98 -16.20
CA SER A 108 -14.96 12.40 -16.59
C SER A 108 -13.57 12.97 -16.91
N LYS A 109 -12.55 12.59 -16.11
CA LYS A 109 -11.13 12.92 -16.35
C LYS A 109 -10.69 12.35 -17.70
N ARG A 110 -10.93 11.06 -17.96
CA ARG A 110 -10.51 10.35 -19.19
C ARG A 110 -11.20 10.86 -20.45
N LYS A 111 -12.43 11.36 -20.33
CA LYS A 111 -13.17 12.04 -21.42
C LYS A 111 -12.76 13.51 -21.62
N GLY A 112 -11.81 14.04 -20.84
CA GLY A 112 -11.38 15.44 -20.94
C GLY A 112 -12.42 16.47 -20.46
N LYS A 113 -13.48 16.03 -19.77
CA LYS A 113 -14.58 16.89 -19.32
C LYS A 113 -14.20 17.63 -18.04
N LYS A 114 -13.42 18.71 -18.17
CA LYS A 114 -12.82 19.47 -17.05
C LYS A 114 -13.83 19.84 -15.96
N PHE A 115 -14.95 20.45 -16.31
CA PHE A 115 -15.97 20.88 -15.34
C PHE A 115 -16.57 19.69 -14.56
N GLN A 116 -16.96 18.62 -15.26
CA GLN A 116 -17.52 17.42 -14.62
C GLN A 116 -16.49 16.72 -13.74
N SER A 117 -15.24 16.62 -14.19
CA SER A 117 -14.14 16.06 -13.41
C SER A 117 -13.89 16.87 -12.13
N SER A 118 -13.87 18.21 -12.20
CA SER A 118 -13.74 19.08 -11.03
C SER A 118 -14.92 18.93 -10.06
N PHE A 119 -16.15 18.82 -10.57
CA PHE A 119 -17.35 18.60 -9.78
C PHE A 119 -17.28 17.28 -9.01
N TRP A 120 -16.99 16.16 -9.70
CA TRP A 120 -16.88 14.85 -9.06
C TRP A 120 -15.71 14.78 -8.07
N TRP A 121 -14.59 15.44 -8.37
CA TRP A 121 -13.48 15.55 -7.44
C TRP A 121 -13.87 16.29 -6.15
N MET A 122 -14.63 17.37 -6.27
CA MET A 122 -15.15 18.11 -5.11
C MET A 122 -16.09 17.23 -4.27
N LEU A 123 -17.04 16.54 -4.92
CA LEU A 123 -17.95 15.62 -4.22
C LEU A 123 -17.20 14.48 -3.54
N LEU A 124 -16.15 13.94 -4.17
CA LEU A 124 -15.30 12.91 -3.59
C LEU A 124 -14.65 13.41 -2.29
N ARG A 125 -14.08 14.62 -2.31
CA ARG A 125 -13.47 15.24 -1.11
C ARG A 125 -14.48 15.46 0.02
N ILE A 126 -15.67 15.96 -0.32
CA ILE A 126 -16.74 16.19 0.67
C ILE A 126 -17.22 14.86 1.26
N ALA A 127 -17.48 13.87 0.42
CA ALA A 127 -17.91 12.54 0.85
C ALA A 127 -16.86 11.88 1.76
N ASN A 128 -15.58 11.98 1.43
CA ASN A 128 -14.50 11.46 2.27
C ASN A 128 -14.43 12.17 3.62
N PHE A 129 -14.56 13.50 3.65
CA PHE A 129 -14.60 14.24 4.89
C PHE A 129 -15.72 13.74 5.80
N PHE A 130 -16.94 13.58 5.28
CA PHE A 130 -18.05 13.05 6.07
C PHE A 130 -17.82 11.60 6.50
N THR A 131 -17.40 10.71 5.60
CA THR A 131 -17.10 9.31 5.96
C THR A 131 -16.08 9.23 7.09
N CYS A 132 -14.97 9.99 6.98
CA CYS A 132 -13.91 9.93 7.97
C CYS A 132 -14.27 10.64 9.28
N HIS A 133 -14.92 11.81 9.20
CA HIS A 133 -15.30 12.56 10.40
C HIS A 133 -16.36 11.82 11.21
N LEU A 134 -17.42 11.34 10.56
CA LEU A 134 -18.57 10.73 11.24
C LEU A 134 -18.24 9.38 11.87
N LYS A 135 -17.35 8.59 11.25
CA LYS A 135 -16.87 7.33 11.84
C LYS A 135 -15.84 7.55 12.94
N SER A 136 -15.05 8.63 12.88
CA SER A 136 -14.12 8.99 13.95
C SER A 136 -14.79 9.57 15.21
N SER A 137 -16.04 10.05 15.10
CA SER A 137 -16.77 10.69 16.20
C SER A 137 -17.93 9.82 16.71
N LYS A 138 -17.87 9.33 17.96
CA LYS A 138 -19.04 8.78 18.69
C LYS A 138 -20.10 9.83 19.06
N GLN A 139 -20.09 11.04 18.49
CA GLN A 139 -20.99 12.13 18.88
C GLN A 139 -21.52 12.88 17.65
N PHE A 140 -22.68 12.44 17.15
CA PHE A 140 -23.36 13.09 16.03
C PHE A 140 -24.30 14.25 16.47
N GLY A 141 -24.56 14.42 17.76
CA GLY A 141 -25.64 15.32 18.21
C GLY A 141 -25.28 16.81 18.30
N LYS A 142 -24.01 17.19 18.53
CA LYS A 142 -23.66 18.58 18.92
C LYS A 142 -22.95 19.41 17.85
N LEU A 143 -22.19 18.82 16.93
CA LEU A 143 -21.34 19.61 16.02
C LEU A 143 -22.08 20.22 14.82
N ALA A 144 -23.15 19.56 14.33
CA ALA A 144 -23.96 20.10 13.24
C ALA A 144 -24.66 21.42 13.62
N ILE A 145 -24.92 21.64 14.92
CA ILE A 145 -25.55 22.85 15.44
C ILE A 145 -24.51 23.95 15.69
N ASP A 146 -23.30 23.61 16.17
CA ASP A 146 -22.23 24.58 16.45
C ASP A 146 -21.51 25.13 15.21
N VAL A 147 -21.40 24.34 14.13
CA VAL A 147 -20.87 24.83 12.84
C VAL A 147 -21.89 25.74 12.16
N PHE A 148 -23.19 25.45 12.30
CA PHE A 148 -24.25 26.31 11.77
C PHE A 148 -24.46 27.59 12.59
N SER A 149 -24.22 27.58 13.90
CA SER A 149 -24.44 28.75 14.77
C SER A 149 -23.34 29.81 14.66
N LYS A 150 -22.09 29.41 14.34
CA LYS A 150 -20.95 30.33 14.15
C LYS A 150 -20.81 30.92 12.75
N ILE A 151 -21.62 30.48 11.79
CA ILE A 151 -21.72 31.09 10.44
C ILE A 151 -22.99 31.94 10.40
N SER A 152 -23.18 32.88 11.33
CA SER A 152 -24.39 33.73 11.40
C SER A 152 -24.13 35.21 11.09
N SER A 153 -22.89 35.65 10.91
CA SER A 153 -22.57 37.03 10.46
C SER A 153 -21.96 37.12 9.06
N PHE A 154 -21.83 36.01 8.34
CA PHE A 154 -21.38 35.96 6.93
C PHE A 154 -22.50 35.50 5.96
N GLN A 155 -23.74 35.42 6.47
CA GLN A 155 -24.86 34.73 5.81
C GLN A 155 -25.46 35.47 4.62
N GLN A 156 -25.27 36.78 4.46
CA GLN A 156 -26.00 37.52 3.42
C GLN A 156 -25.25 37.62 2.08
N ARG A 157 -23.91 37.66 2.11
CA ARG A 157 -23.07 37.68 0.90
C ARG A 157 -22.81 36.28 0.33
N ILE A 158 -22.66 35.26 1.18
CA ILE A 158 -22.61 33.86 0.71
C ILE A 158 -23.99 33.39 0.22
N LYS A 159 -25.12 33.80 0.82
CA LYS A 159 -26.44 33.36 0.36
C LYS A 159 -26.68 33.61 -1.13
N ASN A 160 -26.18 34.68 -1.73
CA ASN A 160 -26.40 34.96 -3.15
C ASN A 160 -25.48 34.17 -4.10
N ILE A 161 -24.27 33.80 -3.63
CA ILE A 161 -23.34 32.97 -4.41
C ILE A 161 -23.68 31.49 -4.22
N PHE A 162 -23.96 31.07 -2.99
CA PHE A 162 -24.45 29.73 -2.68
C PHE A 162 -25.88 29.51 -3.16
N SER A 163 -26.80 30.48 -3.20
CA SER A 163 -28.12 30.28 -3.84
C SER A 163 -28.00 30.16 -5.35
N LYS A 164 -27.05 30.84 -5.98
CA LYS A 164 -26.74 30.62 -7.40
C LYS A 164 -26.08 29.26 -7.62
N ILE A 165 -25.11 28.85 -6.81
CA ILE A 165 -24.48 27.52 -6.90
C ILE A 165 -25.45 26.40 -6.53
N ILE A 166 -26.30 26.58 -5.51
CA ILE A 166 -27.40 25.69 -5.12
C ILE A 166 -28.50 25.68 -6.16
N SER A 167 -28.81 26.78 -6.85
CA SER A 167 -29.79 26.78 -7.95
C SER A 167 -29.24 26.12 -9.20
N ILE A 168 -27.94 26.22 -9.46
CA ILE A 168 -27.23 25.50 -10.53
C ILE A 168 -27.09 24.03 -10.16
N SER A 169 -26.82 23.70 -8.90
CA SER A 169 -26.76 22.31 -8.42
C SER A 169 -28.15 21.71 -8.18
N MET A 170 -29.20 22.50 -7.93
CA MET A 170 -30.61 22.07 -7.92
C MET A 170 -31.15 21.96 -9.33
N ARG A 171 -30.67 22.76 -10.30
CA ARG A 171 -30.92 22.53 -11.74
C ARG A 171 -30.18 21.30 -12.25
N LEU A 172 -28.94 21.05 -11.82
CA LEU A 172 -28.20 19.81 -12.13
C LEU A 172 -28.75 18.60 -11.36
N ILE A 173 -29.27 18.78 -10.13
CA ILE A 173 -29.98 17.74 -9.37
C ILE A 173 -31.38 17.52 -9.95
N ALA A 174 -32.02 18.54 -10.52
CA ALA A 174 -33.25 18.43 -11.29
C ALA A 174 -32.99 17.80 -12.67
N GLU A 175 -31.83 18.03 -13.30
CA GLU A 175 -31.35 17.30 -14.47
C GLU A 175 -30.94 15.85 -14.11
N LEU A 176 -30.44 15.61 -12.89
CA LEU A 176 -30.22 14.26 -12.31
C LEU A 176 -31.52 13.64 -11.77
N HIS A 177 -32.59 14.40 -11.57
CA HIS A 177 -33.95 13.90 -11.32
C HIS A 177 -34.71 13.70 -12.64
N LEU A 178 -34.37 14.43 -13.70
CA LEU A 178 -34.65 14.02 -15.08
C LEU A 178 -33.84 12.76 -15.44
N SER A 179 -32.67 12.54 -14.83
CA SER A 179 -31.97 11.25 -14.87
C SER A 179 -32.56 10.17 -13.95
N LYS A 180 -33.59 10.47 -13.13
CA LYS A 180 -34.46 9.44 -12.56
C LYS A 180 -35.52 8.94 -13.56
N ASN A 181 -35.75 9.66 -14.67
CA ASN A 181 -36.47 9.12 -15.83
C ASN A 181 -35.56 8.35 -16.80
N ILE A 182 -34.25 8.24 -16.51
CA ILE A 182 -33.37 7.22 -17.13
C ILE A 182 -33.50 5.86 -16.41
N TYR A 183 -34.21 5.81 -15.28
CA TYR A 183 -34.56 4.59 -14.55
C TYR A 183 -35.97 4.06 -14.88
N LYS A 184 -36.53 4.47 -16.02
CA LYS A 184 -37.79 3.95 -16.56
C LYS A 184 -37.79 3.94 -18.10
N SER A 185 -36.74 3.38 -18.67
CA SER A 185 -36.78 2.82 -20.02
C SER A 185 -35.88 1.59 -20.02
N GLU A 186 -36.44 0.46 -19.58
CA GLU A 186 -35.87 -0.86 -19.81
C GLU A 186 -35.74 -1.06 -21.33
N SER A 187 -34.60 -0.65 -21.86
CA SER A 187 -34.28 -0.76 -23.28
C SER A 187 -33.42 -2.00 -23.48
N GLN A 188 -33.54 -2.60 -24.65
CA GLN A 188 -32.89 -3.83 -25.10
C GLN A 188 -31.43 -3.99 -24.64
N GLU A 189 -30.69 -2.88 -24.55
CA GLU A 189 -29.28 -2.79 -24.15
C GLU A 189 -29.00 -3.31 -22.72
N GLU A 190 -29.92 -3.07 -21.76
CA GLU A 190 -29.75 -3.53 -20.38
C GLU A 190 -30.05 -5.03 -20.25
N LYS A 191 -30.99 -5.55 -21.06
CA LYS A 191 -31.24 -6.98 -21.19
C LYS A 191 -30.01 -7.67 -21.81
N THR A 192 -29.49 -7.18 -22.95
CA THR A 192 -28.28 -7.74 -23.58
C THR A 192 -27.07 -7.71 -22.64
N ARG A 193 -26.88 -6.65 -21.86
CA ARG A 193 -25.80 -6.58 -20.86
C ARG A 193 -26.00 -7.54 -19.69
N LYS A 194 -27.24 -7.72 -19.22
CA LYS A 194 -27.56 -8.70 -18.18
C LYS A 194 -27.26 -10.12 -18.67
N TYR A 195 -27.69 -10.47 -19.88
CA TYR A 195 -27.34 -11.74 -20.53
C TYR A 195 -25.82 -11.93 -20.61
N SER A 196 -25.06 -10.89 -20.98
CA SER A 196 -23.58 -10.99 -21.04
C SER A 196 -22.89 -11.19 -19.67
N PHE A 197 -23.48 -10.68 -18.58
CA PHE A 197 -22.93 -10.88 -17.23
C PHE A 197 -23.22 -12.30 -16.71
N GLU A 198 -24.44 -12.79 -16.94
CA GLU A 198 -24.83 -14.15 -16.54
C GLU A 198 -23.99 -15.20 -17.28
N GLU A 199 -23.84 -15.03 -18.60
CA GLU A 199 -22.97 -15.86 -19.44
C GLU A 199 -21.52 -15.84 -18.95
N ARG A 200 -20.97 -14.66 -18.64
CA ARG A 200 -19.60 -14.54 -18.12
C ARG A 200 -19.45 -15.22 -16.77
N CYS A 201 -20.43 -15.10 -15.87
CA CYS A 201 -20.39 -15.79 -14.59
C CYS A 201 -20.38 -17.31 -14.77
N GLN A 202 -21.20 -17.84 -15.67
CA GLN A 202 -21.23 -19.28 -15.96
C GLN A 202 -19.90 -19.75 -16.55
N GLN A 203 -19.33 -19.01 -17.50
CA GLN A 203 -18.00 -19.29 -18.04
C GLN A 203 -16.94 -19.38 -16.94
N LEU A 204 -16.95 -18.47 -15.96
CA LEU A 204 -15.98 -18.48 -14.86
C LEU A 204 -16.19 -19.66 -13.91
N VAL A 205 -17.43 -20.10 -13.69
CA VAL A 205 -17.73 -21.34 -12.95
C VAL A 205 -17.15 -22.56 -13.69
N ASP A 206 -17.36 -22.64 -15.00
CA ASP A 206 -16.86 -23.74 -15.82
C ASP A 206 -15.32 -23.76 -15.83
N ILE A 207 -14.69 -22.60 -16.04
CA ILE A 207 -13.23 -22.45 -15.99
C ILE A 207 -12.70 -22.83 -14.61
N PHE A 208 -13.37 -22.43 -13.51
CA PHE A 208 -12.93 -22.82 -12.17
C PHE A 208 -12.90 -24.34 -12.01
N ASN A 209 -13.91 -25.05 -12.53
CA ASN A 209 -13.97 -26.50 -12.46
C ASN A 209 -12.85 -27.16 -13.30
N THR A 210 -12.48 -26.56 -14.44
CA THR A 210 -11.39 -27.04 -15.30
C THR A 210 -10.01 -26.75 -14.73
N GLU A 211 -9.76 -25.56 -14.18
CA GLU A 211 -8.45 -25.16 -13.65
C GLU A 211 -8.17 -25.75 -12.26
N PHE A 212 -9.22 -26.11 -11.53
CA PHE A 212 -9.12 -26.69 -10.18
C PHE A 212 -9.97 -27.98 -10.04
N PRO A 213 -9.67 -29.04 -10.83
CA PRO A 213 -10.46 -30.26 -10.82
C PRO A 213 -10.44 -30.95 -9.45
N GLU A 214 -9.27 -30.96 -8.80
CA GLU A 214 -9.03 -31.59 -7.49
C GLU A 214 -9.65 -30.87 -6.29
N ARG A 215 -10.13 -29.63 -6.46
CA ARG A 215 -10.78 -28.91 -5.36
C ARG A 215 -12.17 -29.49 -5.09
N HIS A 216 -12.42 -29.89 -3.85
CA HIS A 216 -13.76 -30.29 -3.40
C HIS A 216 -14.73 -29.11 -3.31
N ASP A 217 -14.22 -27.91 -3.03
CA ASP A 217 -15.03 -26.70 -2.99
C ASP A 217 -15.15 -26.07 -4.38
N LYS A 218 -16.35 -26.10 -4.95
CA LYS A 218 -16.63 -25.54 -6.29
C LYS A 218 -17.16 -24.11 -6.21
N LEU A 219 -16.77 -23.28 -7.18
CA LEU A 219 -17.32 -21.94 -7.35
C LEU A 219 -18.76 -22.05 -7.87
N LYS A 220 -19.68 -21.30 -7.26
CA LYS A 220 -21.07 -21.26 -7.67
C LYS A 220 -21.44 -19.91 -8.27
N TYR A 221 -22.43 -19.91 -9.16
CA TYR A 221 -22.93 -18.71 -9.81
C TYR A 221 -23.39 -17.64 -8.81
N GLU A 222 -24.07 -18.03 -7.73
CA GLU A 222 -24.62 -17.11 -6.72
C GLU A 222 -23.52 -16.28 -6.04
N GLU A 223 -22.31 -16.81 -5.98
CA GLU A 223 -21.14 -16.14 -5.41
C GLU A 223 -20.68 -14.94 -6.25
N LEU A 224 -21.03 -14.90 -7.53
CA LEU A 224 -20.69 -13.83 -8.47
C LEU A 224 -21.81 -12.80 -8.61
N VAL A 225 -23.07 -13.15 -8.31
CA VAL A 225 -24.24 -12.27 -8.46
C VAL A 225 -24.08 -10.96 -7.69
N GLN A 226 -23.35 -10.95 -6.57
CA GLN A 226 -23.08 -9.75 -5.78
C GLN A 226 -22.41 -8.62 -6.59
N TYR A 227 -21.69 -8.94 -7.67
CA TYR A 227 -21.01 -7.94 -8.50
C TYR A 227 -21.91 -7.31 -9.59
N SER A 228 -23.10 -7.88 -9.84
CA SER A 228 -24.02 -7.45 -10.90
C SER A 228 -24.37 -5.95 -10.85
N THR A 229 -24.46 -5.40 -9.64
CA THR A 229 -24.85 -3.98 -9.43
C THR A 229 -23.75 -2.99 -9.77
N VAL A 230 -22.48 -3.42 -9.74
CA VAL A 230 -21.32 -2.52 -9.92
C VAL A 230 -20.54 -2.81 -11.20
N ILE A 231 -20.62 -4.03 -11.75
CA ILE A 231 -19.77 -4.49 -12.86
C ILE A 231 -19.91 -3.63 -14.12
N ASN A 232 -21.12 -3.16 -14.45
CA ASN A 232 -21.33 -2.28 -15.61
C ASN A 232 -20.60 -0.94 -15.47
N SER A 233 -20.49 -0.41 -14.25
CA SER A 233 -19.73 0.81 -14.00
C SER A 233 -18.22 0.57 -14.17
N TRP A 234 -17.73 -0.61 -13.77
CA TRP A 234 -16.35 -1.03 -14.00
C TRP A 234 -16.04 -1.25 -15.47
N ILE A 235 -16.87 -1.98 -16.21
CA ILE A 235 -16.74 -2.20 -17.66
C ILE A 235 -16.63 -0.85 -18.38
N ASN A 236 -17.54 0.09 -18.08
CA ASN A 236 -17.51 1.44 -18.66
C ASN A 236 -16.20 2.17 -18.33
N LEU A 237 -15.73 2.11 -17.08
CA LEU A 237 -14.44 2.69 -16.70
C LEU A 237 -13.29 2.07 -17.48
N PHE A 238 -13.25 0.74 -17.62
CA PHE A 238 -12.16 0.00 -18.27
C PHE A 238 -12.04 0.30 -19.77
N THR A 239 -13.10 0.77 -20.44
CA THR A 239 -13.02 1.22 -21.84
C THR A 239 -12.03 2.40 -22.05
N HIS A 240 -11.66 3.09 -20.98
CA HIS A 240 -10.76 4.23 -21.02
C HIS A 240 -9.28 3.91 -20.74
N TYR A 241 -8.96 2.64 -20.48
CA TYR A 241 -7.62 2.17 -20.13
C TYR A 241 -7.21 1.02 -21.04
N ASP A 242 -5.92 0.91 -21.33
CA ASP A 242 -5.37 -0.19 -22.12
C ASP A 242 -5.30 -1.46 -21.28
N LEU A 243 -4.86 -1.33 -20.03
CA LEU A 243 -4.61 -2.42 -19.09
C LEU A 243 -5.10 -2.07 -17.68
N VAL A 244 -5.41 -3.10 -16.89
CA VAL A 244 -5.69 -2.98 -15.46
C VAL A 244 -4.56 -3.62 -14.65
N HIS A 245 -4.16 -2.98 -13.55
CA HIS A 245 -3.23 -3.52 -12.58
C HIS A 245 -3.93 -3.61 -11.22
N ALA A 246 -4.38 -4.80 -10.84
CA ALA A 246 -5.24 -4.99 -9.69
C ALA A 246 -4.48 -5.57 -8.50
N TYR A 247 -4.68 -5.00 -7.32
CA TYR A 247 -3.96 -5.36 -6.10
C TYR A 247 -4.80 -6.31 -5.24
N ALA A 248 -4.15 -7.23 -4.54
CA ALA A 248 -4.80 -8.15 -3.61
C ALA A 248 -5.93 -8.97 -4.27
N THR A 249 -7.19 -8.73 -3.89
CA THR A 249 -8.38 -9.42 -4.41
C THR A 249 -9.10 -8.64 -5.51
N ASP A 250 -8.63 -7.44 -5.86
CA ASP A 250 -9.33 -6.55 -6.80
C ASP A 250 -9.27 -7.02 -8.26
N GLY A 251 -8.49 -8.04 -8.57
CA GLY A 251 -8.46 -8.63 -9.92
C GLY A 251 -9.78 -9.29 -10.32
N ILE A 252 -10.71 -9.49 -9.38
CA ILE A 252 -12.07 -9.97 -9.68
C ILE A 252 -12.82 -9.06 -10.67
N PHE A 253 -12.61 -7.73 -10.63
CA PHE A 253 -13.30 -6.82 -11.53
C PHE A 253 -12.86 -6.93 -13.00
N PRO A 254 -11.55 -6.86 -13.34
CA PRO A 254 -11.12 -7.10 -14.71
C PRO A 254 -11.40 -8.54 -15.17
N LEU A 255 -11.35 -9.53 -14.27
CA LEU A 255 -11.74 -10.92 -14.57
C LEU A 255 -13.20 -11.00 -15.03
N LEU A 256 -14.13 -10.42 -14.26
CA LEU A 256 -15.55 -10.35 -14.61
C LEU A 256 -15.81 -9.51 -15.86
N ALA A 257 -15.03 -8.44 -16.09
CA ALA A 257 -15.17 -7.58 -17.26
C ALA A 257 -14.48 -8.14 -18.52
N ASN A 258 -13.83 -9.32 -18.42
CA ASN A 258 -12.98 -9.88 -19.47
C ASN A 258 -11.93 -8.89 -20.01
N LYS A 259 -11.36 -8.08 -19.11
CA LYS A 259 -10.34 -7.07 -19.41
C LYS A 259 -8.97 -7.66 -19.07
N PRO A 260 -7.94 -7.57 -19.94
CA PRO A 260 -6.59 -7.98 -19.57
C PRO A 260 -6.09 -7.26 -18.32
N TYR A 261 -5.39 -7.99 -17.46
CA TYR A 261 -4.91 -7.44 -16.20
C TYR A 261 -3.65 -8.12 -15.65
N VAL A 262 -2.93 -7.33 -14.85
CA VAL A 262 -1.86 -7.78 -13.97
C VAL A 262 -2.42 -7.92 -12.56
N ALA A 263 -2.14 -9.04 -11.89
CA ALA A 263 -2.43 -9.22 -10.48
C ALA A 263 -1.19 -8.89 -9.63
N TYR A 264 -1.31 -7.94 -8.70
CA TYR A 264 -0.24 -7.58 -7.77
C TYR A 264 -0.42 -8.32 -6.44
N GLU A 265 0.50 -9.22 -6.19
CA GLU A 265 0.56 -10.08 -5.02
C GLU A 265 1.48 -9.46 -3.96
N HIS A 266 0.95 -9.28 -2.74
CA HIS A 266 1.70 -8.71 -1.61
C HIS A 266 1.38 -9.34 -0.26
N GLY A 267 1.22 -10.66 -0.23
CA GLY A 267 0.82 -11.44 0.95
C GLY A 267 -0.62 -12.00 0.87
N THR A 268 -1.34 -11.74 -0.20
CA THR A 268 -2.74 -12.13 -0.36
C THR A 268 -2.87 -13.62 -0.64
N ILE A 269 -2.01 -14.18 -1.50
CA ILE A 269 -2.15 -15.58 -1.94
C ILE A 269 -1.60 -16.60 -0.94
N ARG A 270 -0.95 -16.14 0.14
CA ARG A 270 -0.31 -17.00 1.15
C ARG A 270 -1.27 -18.08 1.66
N ASP A 271 -2.45 -17.64 2.07
CA ASP A 271 -3.47 -18.51 2.68
C ASP A 271 -4.82 -18.42 1.95
N LEU A 272 -5.22 -17.21 1.55
CA LEU A 272 -6.59 -16.89 1.12
C LEU A 272 -7.13 -17.80 0.00
N PRO A 273 -6.39 -18.10 -1.09
CA PRO A 273 -6.88 -18.92 -2.20
C PRO A 273 -7.26 -20.34 -1.79
N PHE A 274 -6.66 -20.84 -0.71
CA PHE A 274 -6.82 -22.21 -0.24
C PHE A 274 -7.92 -22.35 0.82
N ASN A 275 -8.50 -21.24 1.27
CA ASN A 275 -9.63 -21.26 2.18
C ASN A 275 -10.90 -21.69 1.46
N ASN A 276 -11.71 -22.53 2.11
CA ASN A 276 -13.05 -22.88 1.63
C ASN A 276 -14.04 -21.73 1.88
N SER A 277 -13.90 -20.67 1.09
CA SER A 277 -14.72 -19.47 1.14
C SER A 277 -14.90 -18.89 -0.26
N THR A 278 -15.95 -18.08 -0.46
CA THR A 278 -16.18 -17.35 -1.71
C THR A 278 -14.95 -16.54 -2.10
N THR A 279 -14.42 -15.75 -1.17
CA THR A 279 -13.23 -14.93 -1.40
C THR A 279 -12.02 -15.79 -1.77
N GLY A 280 -11.86 -16.96 -1.15
CA GLY A 280 -10.77 -17.89 -1.46
C GLY A 280 -10.85 -18.46 -2.88
N ARG A 281 -12.01 -18.95 -3.28
CA ARG A 281 -12.24 -19.46 -4.66
C ARG A 281 -12.03 -18.36 -5.71
N LEU A 282 -12.61 -17.18 -5.50
CA LEU A 282 -12.45 -16.05 -6.41
C LEU A 282 -11.00 -15.54 -6.46
N CYS A 283 -10.30 -15.55 -5.32
CA CYS A 283 -8.88 -15.21 -5.27
C CYS A 283 -8.05 -16.21 -6.10
N ALA A 284 -8.24 -17.53 -5.89
CA ALA A 284 -7.56 -18.56 -6.67
C ALA A 284 -7.75 -18.36 -8.19
N LEU A 285 -9.01 -18.16 -8.61
CA LEU A 285 -9.34 -17.95 -10.02
C LEU A 285 -8.72 -16.66 -10.59
N THR A 286 -8.77 -15.57 -9.81
CA THR A 286 -8.24 -14.27 -10.19
C THR A 286 -6.73 -14.32 -10.45
N TYR A 287 -5.96 -15.01 -9.60
CA TYR A 287 -4.52 -15.12 -9.83
C TYR A 287 -4.20 -16.10 -10.96
N LYS A 288 -4.95 -17.20 -11.07
CA LYS A 288 -4.76 -18.21 -12.11
C LYS A 288 -4.96 -17.67 -13.53
N LEU A 289 -5.95 -16.77 -13.71
CA LEU A 289 -6.30 -16.22 -15.01
C LEU A 289 -5.70 -14.83 -15.31
N ALA A 290 -4.85 -14.29 -14.42
CA ALA A 290 -4.17 -13.04 -14.69
C ALA A 290 -3.21 -13.19 -15.88
N ASN A 291 -3.05 -12.15 -16.71
CA ASN A 291 -2.07 -12.17 -17.80
C ASN A 291 -0.63 -12.24 -17.28
N GLN A 292 -0.41 -11.64 -16.11
CA GLN A 292 0.83 -11.73 -15.36
C GLN A 292 0.52 -11.54 -13.87
N VAL A 293 1.20 -12.30 -13.02
CA VAL A 293 1.23 -12.05 -11.57
C VAL A 293 2.57 -11.40 -11.20
N LEU A 294 2.51 -10.26 -10.53
CA LEU A 294 3.69 -9.61 -9.94
C LEU A 294 3.72 -9.90 -8.45
N ILE A 295 4.74 -10.63 -8.00
CA ILE A 295 4.86 -11.10 -6.63
C ILE A 295 5.92 -10.28 -5.90
N THR A 296 5.55 -9.66 -4.79
CA THR A 296 6.48 -8.82 -4.01
C THR A 296 6.97 -9.47 -2.72
N ASN A 297 6.24 -10.46 -2.20
CA ASN A 297 6.68 -11.24 -1.05
C ASN A 297 7.26 -12.56 -1.53
N ALA A 298 8.56 -12.77 -1.29
CA ALA A 298 9.31 -13.90 -1.83
C ALA A 298 8.71 -15.28 -1.48
N ASP A 299 8.18 -15.44 -0.27
CA ASP A 299 7.57 -16.68 0.21
C ASP A 299 6.32 -17.11 -0.57
N ASN A 300 5.65 -16.16 -1.24
CA ASN A 300 4.45 -16.48 -2.02
C ASN A 300 4.74 -17.28 -3.30
N ILE A 301 6.01 -17.57 -3.59
CA ILE A 301 6.40 -18.59 -4.56
C ILE A 301 5.78 -19.96 -4.24
N VAL A 302 5.61 -20.30 -2.95
CA VAL A 302 4.99 -21.55 -2.53
C VAL A 302 3.54 -21.60 -2.98
N ALA A 303 2.79 -20.52 -2.72
CA ALA A 303 1.41 -20.38 -3.14
C ALA A 303 1.27 -20.30 -4.67
N ALA A 304 2.17 -19.58 -5.35
CA ALA A 304 2.20 -19.50 -6.82
C ALA A 304 2.37 -20.88 -7.47
N LYS A 305 3.29 -21.70 -6.95
CA LYS A 305 3.48 -23.09 -7.39
C LYS A 305 2.26 -23.95 -7.10
N LYS A 306 1.66 -23.84 -5.90
CA LYS A 306 0.46 -24.59 -5.50
C LYS A 306 -0.78 -24.22 -6.34
N LEU A 307 -0.90 -22.97 -6.78
CA LEU A 307 -1.93 -22.52 -7.70
C LEU A 307 -1.63 -22.86 -9.17
N ASN A 308 -0.44 -23.39 -9.46
CA ASN A 308 0.04 -23.67 -10.81
C ASN A 308 -0.08 -22.43 -11.71
N LEU A 309 0.42 -21.28 -11.24
CA LEU A 309 0.40 -20.03 -12.00
C LEU A 309 1.32 -20.15 -13.23
N SER A 310 0.81 -19.77 -14.40
CA SER A 310 1.53 -19.88 -15.69
C SER A 310 2.51 -18.74 -15.96
N ALA A 311 2.27 -17.56 -15.40
CA ALA A 311 3.09 -16.37 -15.62
C ALA A 311 3.18 -15.54 -14.33
N TYR A 312 4.34 -15.58 -13.68
CA TYR A 312 4.63 -14.73 -12.51
C TYR A 312 6.09 -14.28 -12.52
N ASN A 313 6.35 -13.09 -11.96
CA ASN A 313 7.68 -12.52 -11.80
C ASN A 313 7.79 -11.83 -10.45
N PHE A 314 9.00 -11.80 -9.88
CA PHE A 314 9.27 -11.03 -8.68
C PHE A 314 9.34 -9.53 -9.00
N VAL A 315 8.74 -8.70 -8.15
CA VAL A 315 8.94 -7.24 -8.13
C VAL A 315 9.16 -6.77 -6.69
N PRO A 316 10.25 -6.05 -6.38
CA PRO A 316 10.47 -5.54 -5.03
C PRO A 316 9.35 -4.59 -4.56
N HIS A 317 9.20 -4.44 -3.23
CA HIS A 317 8.23 -3.49 -2.67
C HIS A 317 8.57 -2.05 -3.11
N PRO A 318 7.63 -1.24 -3.60
CA PRO A 318 7.93 0.11 -4.01
C PRO A 318 8.24 1.01 -2.81
N ILE A 319 9.43 1.61 -2.82
CA ILE A 319 9.89 2.56 -1.80
C ILE A 319 9.89 3.96 -2.39
N ASN A 320 9.37 4.91 -1.64
CA ASN A 320 9.36 6.31 -2.03
C ASN A 320 10.75 6.96 -1.87
N GLU A 321 11.61 6.79 -2.87
CA GLU A 321 12.98 7.32 -2.87
C GLU A 321 13.07 8.85 -2.81
N SER A 322 12.07 9.55 -3.34
CA SER A 322 12.04 11.02 -3.34
C SER A 322 12.07 11.63 -1.93
N SER A 323 11.48 10.94 -0.96
CA SER A 323 11.53 11.32 0.46
C SER A 323 12.93 11.16 1.06
N LEU A 324 13.66 10.13 0.66
CA LEU A 324 15.02 9.85 1.13
C LEU A 324 16.02 10.85 0.58
N ALA A 325 15.87 11.27 -0.67
CA ALA A 325 16.74 12.28 -1.29
C ALA A 325 16.72 13.61 -0.53
N VAL A 326 15.57 13.99 0.04
CA VAL A 326 15.45 15.22 0.85
C VAL A 326 16.20 15.10 2.17
N THR A 327 16.15 13.94 2.83
CA THR A 327 16.85 13.74 4.11
C THR A 327 18.37 13.57 3.92
N LEU A 328 18.81 12.80 2.91
CA LEU A 328 20.22 12.57 2.60
C LEU A 328 20.97 13.84 2.17
N ASN A 329 20.30 14.77 1.48
CA ASN A 329 20.90 16.03 1.04
C ASN A 329 21.10 17.06 2.18
N SER A 330 20.63 16.77 3.41
CA SER A 330 20.75 17.67 4.56
C SER A 330 22.02 17.48 5.40
N GLY A 331 22.96 16.63 4.95
CA GLY A 331 24.16 16.25 5.71
C GLY A 331 23.89 15.17 6.75
N GLU A 332 24.88 14.80 7.59
CA GLU A 332 24.60 14.00 8.80
C GLU A 332 23.37 14.58 9.48
N SER A 333 22.29 13.80 9.56
CA SER A 333 21.02 14.38 9.95
C SER A 333 21.20 15.06 11.31
N ASN A 334 20.89 16.35 11.40
CA ASN A 334 20.87 17.05 12.69
C ASN A 334 20.08 16.24 13.73
N PHE A 335 19.11 15.47 13.24
CA PHE A 335 18.33 14.50 13.99
C PHE A 335 19.14 13.33 14.60
N TYR A 336 20.12 12.72 13.91
CA TYR A 336 20.98 11.67 14.48
C TYR A 336 21.73 12.20 15.72
N LYS A 337 22.38 13.36 15.60
CA LYS A 337 23.08 13.98 16.74
C LYS A 337 22.11 14.37 17.85
N GLU A 338 20.95 14.92 17.49
CA GLU A 338 19.91 15.33 18.43
C GLU A 338 19.34 14.15 19.21
N ILE A 339 19.02 13.03 18.55
CA ILE A 339 18.39 11.88 19.21
C ILE A 339 19.38 11.15 20.12
N HIS A 340 20.63 10.97 19.70
CA HIS A 340 21.69 10.43 20.55
C HIS A 340 21.93 11.29 21.80
N LYS A 341 21.99 12.62 21.63
CA LYS A 341 22.13 13.57 22.74
C LYS A 341 20.93 13.53 23.68
N THR A 342 19.72 13.53 23.12
CA THR A 342 18.46 13.55 23.89
C THR A 342 18.28 12.26 24.70
N LEU A 343 18.58 11.13 24.09
CA LEU A 343 18.46 9.82 24.73
C LEU A 343 19.68 9.44 25.60
N LYS A 344 20.74 10.26 25.56
CA LYS A 344 22.02 10.03 26.25
C LYS A 344 22.56 8.63 25.95
N SER A 345 22.59 8.29 24.67
CA SER A 345 22.97 6.96 24.18
C SER A 345 24.01 7.07 23.08
N ASP A 346 25.00 6.20 23.11
CA ASP A 346 26.00 6.04 22.06
C ASP A 346 25.64 4.95 21.05
N PHE A 347 24.56 4.19 21.29
CA PHE A 347 24.09 3.13 20.40
C PHE A 347 22.55 3.00 20.43
N ILE A 348 21.91 3.31 19.31
CA ILE A 348 20.45 3.31 19.17
C ILE A 348 20.01 2.25 18.15
N VAL A 349 19.11 1.37 18.59
CA VAL A 349 18.38 0.43 17.72
C VAL A 349 16.99 0.99 17.40
N PHE A 350 16.60 1.05 16.13
CA PHE A 350 15.21 1.33 15.76
C PHE A 350 14.46 0.04 15.44
N HIS A 351 13.38 -0.23 16.18
CA HIS A 351 12.54 -1.43 16.03
C HIS A 351 11.10 -1.05 15.65
N PRO A 352 10.85 -0.76 14.35
CA PRO A 352 9.54 -0.34 13.84
C PRO A 352 8.41 -1.39 13.72
N PRO A 353 8.63 -2.73 13.77
CA PRO A 353 7.55 -3.68 13.57
C PRO A 353 6.40 -3.49 14.55
N ARG A 354 5.21 -3.85 14.09
CA ARG A 354 4.05 -4.01 14.97
C ARG A 354 4.37 -5.03 16.07
N GLN A 355 3.93 -4.69 17.27
CA GLN A 355 4.05 -5.52 18.45
C GLN A 355 3.01 -6.66 18.36
N HIS A 356 3.34 -7.68 17.56
CA HIS A 356 2.63 -8.95 17.40
C HIS A 356 3.62 -10.08 17.56
N TRP A 357 3.39 -10.94 18.54
CA TRP A 357 4.11 -12.18 18.73
C TRP A 357 3.29 -13.11 19.61
N GLU A 358 3.32 -14.39 19.31
CA GLU A 358 2.55 -15.40 20.03
C GLU A 358 3.41 -16.64 20.25
N THR A 359 3.14 -17.41 21.32
CA THR A 359 3.88 -18.64 21.60
C THR A 359 3.79 -19.65 20.45
N GLN A 360 2.65 -19.72 19.77
CA GLN A 360 2.43 -20.65 18.64
C GLN A 360 2.99 -20.15 17.30
N ARG A 361 3.53 -18.92 17.23
CA ARG A 361 4.17 -18.31 16.05
C ARG A 361 3.31 -18.38 14.78
N ASN A 362 2.33 -17.48 14.64
CA ASN A 362 1.56 -17.35 13.40
C ASN A 362 2.38 -16.60 12.31
N PRO A 363 2.78 -17.24 11.19
CA PRO A 363 3.66 -16.62 10.19
C PRO A 363 3.07 -15.37 9.51
N SER A 364 1.74 -15.28 9.42
CA SER A 364 1.04 -14.15 8.79
C SER A 364 0.98 -12.91 9.69
N MET A 365 1.05 -13.11 11.02
CA MET A 365 0.85 -12.02 11.99
C MET A 365 2.08 -11.69 12.84
N ASP A 366 2.80 -12.70 13.27
CA ASP A 366 3.93 -12.64 14.19
C ASP A 366 5.10 -11.84 13.58
N LYS A 367 5.86 -11.18 14.47
CA LYS A 367 7.09 -10.43 14.16
C LYS A 367 8.28 -10.88 15.00
N GLY A 368 8.10 -11.79 15.94
CA GLY A 368 9.15 -12.31 16.81
C GLY A 368 9.69 -11.24 17.76
N ASN A 369 8.88 -10.28 18.18
CA ASN A 369 9.37 -9.15 18.98
C ASN A 369 10.01 -9.60 20.30
N ASP A 370 9.54 -10.69 20.90
CA ASP A 370 10.16 -11.26 22.11
C ASP A 370 11.57 -11.78 21.89
N ILE A 371 11.89 -12.26 20.68
CA ILE A 371 13.24 -12.70 20.31
C ILE A 371 14.20 -11.51 20.38
N PHE A 372 13.80 -10.39 19.76
CA PHE A 372 14.55 -9.14 19.82
C PHE A 372 14.67 -8.61 21.24
N ILE A 373 13.55 -8.50 21.97
CA ILE A 373 13.51 -7.97 23.34
C ILE A 373 14.48 -8.74 24.25
N LYS A 374 14.46 -10.08 24.22
CA LYS A 374 15.34 -10.92 25.04
C LYS A 374 16.82 -10.75 24.68
N GLY A 375 17.15 -10.70 23.39
CA GLY A 375 18.54 -10.50 22.94
C GLY A 375 19.06 -9.10 23.24
N PHE A 376 18.24 -8.07 23.02
CA PHE A 376 18.56 -6.68 23.35
C PHE A 376 18.74 -6.50 24.87
N ALA A 377 17.91 -7.14 25.69
CA ALA A 377 18.05 -7.08 27.15
C ALA A 377 19.42 -7.58 27.61
N LYS A 378 19.85 -8.73 27.09
CA LYS A 378 21.17 -9.29 27.37
C LYS A 378 22.29 -8.34 26.94
N PHE A 379 22.16 -7.72 25.77
CA PHE A 379 23.14 -6.74 25.26
C PHE A 379 23.26 -5.50 26.17
N VAL A 380 22.13 -4.92 26.58
CA VAL A 380 22.12 -3.76 27.50
C VAL A 380 22.74 -4.11 28.85
N GLN A 381 22.42 -5.27 29.40
CA GLN A 381 22.86 -5.67 30.74
C GLN A 381 24.34 -6.06 30.80
N THR A 382 24.91 -6.57 29.70
CA THR A 382 26.25 -7.17 29.71
C THR A 382 27.30 -6.43 28.89
N VAL A 383 26.88 -5.61 27.92
CA VAL A 383 27.80 -4.94 26.98
C VAL A 383 27.65 -3.42 27.01
N ASN A 384 26.44 -2.90 26.87
CA ASN A 384 26.22 -1.44 26.82
C ASN A 384 24.95 -1.01 27.58
N PRO A 385 25.07 -0.64 28.87
CA PRO A 385 23.95 -0.14 29.67
C PRO A 385 23.33 1.17 29.16
N SER A 386 24.04 1.94 28.32
CA SER A 386 23.54 3.20 27.76
C SER A 386 22.76 3.03 26.45
N ALA A 387 22.82 1.84 25.84
CA ALA A 387 22.13 1.56 24.59
C ALA A 387 20.61 1.73 24.72
N LYS A 388 19.98 2.27 23.67
CA LYS A 388 18.52 2.49 23.61
C LYS A 388 17.92 1.76 22.43
N ALA A 389 16.69 1.29 22.60
CA ALA A 389 15.87 0.82 21.50
C ALA A 389 14.57 1.62 21.39
N ILE A 390 14.27 2.10 20.18
CA ILE A 390 13.07 2.88 19.86
C ILE A 390 12.03 1.94 19.27
N PHE A 391 10.91 1.77 19.97
CA PHE A 391 9.79 0.90 19.58
C PHE A 391 8.58 1.73 19.15
N VAL A 392 7.72 1.13 18.32
CA VAL A 392 6.46 1.74 17.90
C VAL A 392 5.28 1.17 18.69
N GLU A 393 4.49 2.04 19.34
CA GLU A 393 3.29 1.69 20.11
C GLU A 393 2.11 1.31 19.22
N TRP A 394 2.22 0.17 18.53
CA TRP A 394 1.10 -0.40 17.79
C TRP A 394 1.21 -1.92 17.69
N GLY A 395 0.05 -2.57 17.64
CA GLY A 395 -0.07 -4.02 17.59
C GLY A 395 -0.95 -4.57 18.71
N ILE A 396 -1.48 -5.75 18.47
CA ILE A 396 -2.34 -6.55 19.35
C ILE A 396 -1.60 -6.96 20.63
N THR A 397 -0.31 -7.34 20.56
CA THR A 397 0.46 -7.81 21.71
C THR A 397 1.42 -6.76 22.30
N LEU A 398 1.00 -5.49 22.23
CA LEU A 398 1.77 -4.36 22.76
C LEU A 398 1.98 -4.48 24.29
N ASN A 399 0.95 -4.89 25.03
CA ASN A 399 1.02 -4.98 26.49
C ASN A 399 1.94 -6.10 26.94
N GLU A 400 1.92 -7.23 26.24
CA GLU A 400 2.78 -8.39 26.45
C GLU A 400 4.25 -8.01 26.22
N SER A 401 4.51 -7.21 25.18
CA SER A 401 5.84 -6.67 24.92
C SER A 401 6.31 -5.75 26.05
N LYS A 402 5.43 -4.86 26.54
CA LYS A 402 5.73 -3.99 27.69
C LYS A 402 5.97 -4.78 28.98
N ASN A 403 5.18 -5.83 29.23
CA ASN A 403 5.36 -6.70 30.40
C ASN A 403 6.70 -7.44 30.34
N LEU A 404 7.07 -8.01 29.19
CA LEU A 404 8.35 -8.68 29.01
C LEU A 404 9.54 -7.72 29.22
N ILE A 405 9.46 -6.50 28.69
CA ILE A 405 10.46 -5.44 28.89
C ILE A 405 10.64 -5.11 30.39
N LYS A 406 9.52 -5.06 31.14
CA LYS A 406 9.52 -4.85 32.58
C LYS A 406 10.10 -6.02 33.36
N GLU A 407 9.70 -7.25 33.03
CA GLU A 407 10.23 -8.47 33.64
C GLU A 407 11.75 -8.60 33.46
N LEU A 408 12.26 -8.19 32.30
CA LEU A 408 13.69 -8.14 32.00
C LEU A 408 14.41 -6.94 32.60
N GLY A 409 13.70 -5.98 33.22
CA GLY A 409 14.29 -4.82 33.89
C GLY A 409 14.95 -3.81 32.94
N ILE A 410 14.53 -3.74 31.69
CA ILE A 410 15.14 -2.85 30.67
C ILE A 410 14.24 -1.69 30.23
N GLU A 411 13.20 -1.37 31.01
CA GLU A 411 12.26 -0.28 30.73
C GLU A 411 12.96 1.06 30.45
N SER A 412 14.02 1.37 31.20
CA SER A 412 14.80 2.60 31.04
C SER A 412 15.58 2.66 29.72
N SER A 413 15.76 1.53 29.02
CA SER A 413 16.43 1.43 27.73
C SER A 413 15.47 1.39 26.55
N ILE A 414 14.16 1.40 26.77
CA ILE A 414 13.16 1.39 25.71
C ILE A 414 12.48 2.76 25.58
N VAL A 415 12.42 3.26 24.35
CA VAL A 415 11.71 4.49 24.00
C VAL A 415 10.51 4.14 23.13
N TRP A 416 9.31 4.45 23.60
CA TRP A 416 8.08 4.20 22.86
C TRP A 416 7.65 5.44 22.05
N ILE A 417 7.42 5.26 20.75
CA ILE A 417 6.89 6.30 19.85
C ILE A 417 5.56 5.86 19.23
N LYS A 418 4.72 6.82 18.85
CA LYS A 418 3.50 6.53 18.07
C LYS A 418 3.85 6.14 16.62
N PRO A 419 2.95 5.47 15.87
CA PRO A 419 3.13 5.24 14.45
C PRO A 419 3.47 6.50 13.68
N GLN A 420 4.43 6.40 12.77
CA GLN A 420 4.98 7.50 11.99
C GLN A 420 4.63 7.34 10.52
N ASN A 421 4.31 8.45 9.85
CA ASN A 421 4.29 8.52 8.39
C ASN A 421 5.69 8.28 7.82
N HIS A 422 5.78 7.94 6.54
CA HIS A 422 7.02 7.50 5.91
C HIS A 422 8.17 8.51 6.09
N GLN A 423 7.91 9.81 5.88
CA GLN A 423 8.90 10.89 6.07
C GLN A 423 9.50 10.92 7.49
N ASN A 424 8.68 10.75 8.54
CA ASN A 424 9.19 10.75 9.92
C ASN A 424 9.83 9.40 10.28
N MET A 425 9.34 8.30 9.74
CA MET A 425 9.96 6.98 9.91
C MET A 425 11.40 6.97 9.36
N MET A 426 11.63 7.63 8.22
CA MET A 426 12.98 7.75 7.66
C MET A 426 13.95 8.47 8.61
N LYS A 427 13.49 9.50 9.33
CA LYS A 427 14.31 10.17 10.35
C LYS A 427 14.77 9.20 11.44
N PHE A 428 13.88 8.30 11.91
CA PHE A 428 14.25 7.30 12.92
C PHE A 428 15.21 6.24 12.37
N ILE A 429 15.03 5.81 11.11
CA ILE A 429 15.99 4.92 10.44
C ILE A 429 17.37 5.59 10.39
N GLU A 430 17.45 6.79 9.83
CA GLU A 430 18.71 7.55 9.68
C GLU A 430 19.33 7.97 11.02
N GLY A 431 18.49 8.22 12.02
CA GLY A 431 18.86 8.58 13.38
C GLY A 431 19.30 7.41 14.27
N SER A 432 19.22 6.17 13.77
CA SER A 432 19.62 4.96 14.49
C SER A 432 20.93 4.39 13.97
N ASP A 433 21.57 3.53 14.75
CA ASP A 433 22.77 2.79 14.33
C ASP A 433 22.42 1.51 13.58
N ILE A 434 21.30 0.89 13.97
CA ILE A 434 20.82 -0.37 13.39
C ILE A 434 19.31 -0.40 13.42
N VAL A 435 18.71 -0.97 12.37
CA VAL A 435 17.27 -1.22 12.29
C VAL A 435 17.02 -2.69 12.58
N ALA A 436 16.15 -2.99 13.55
CA ALA A 436 15.71 -4.34 13.86
C ALA A 436 14.29 -4.55 13.29
N ASP A 437 14.12 -5.43 12.32
CA ASP A 437 12.80 -5.78 11.77
C ASP A 437 12.24 -7.02 12.49
N LYS A 438 11.77 -8.04 11.76
CA LYS A 438 11.08 -9.20 12.32
C LYS A 438 11.99 -10.43 12.46
N PHE A 439 11.69 -11.29 13.41
CA PHE A 439 12.58 -12.37 13.86
C PHE A 439 11.96 -13.78 13.79
N CYS A 440 10.79 -13.93 13.16
CA CYS A 440 10.06 -15.21 13.12
C CYS A 440 9.67 -15.67 11.71
N PHE A 441 9.81 -14.80 10.70
CA PHE A 441 9.38 -15.06 9.34
C PHE A 441 10.46 -14.64 8.36
N GLY A 442 10.92 -15.57 7.53
CA GLY A 442 12.13 -15.41 6.73
C GLY A 442 12.01 -14.52 5.49
N GLY A 443 10.81 -14.09 5.09
CA GLY A 443 10.64 -13.09 4.03
C GLY A 443 10.87 -11.67 4.57
N PHE A 444 11.20 -10.67 3.76
CA PHE A 444 11.27 -9.27 4.22
C PHE A 444 10.28 -8.36 3.50
N GLY A 445 9.94 -7.22 4.12
CA GLY A 445 9.02 -6.23 3.56
C GLY A 445 9.71 -4.92 3.20
N GLY A 446 8.96 -3.82 3.16
CA GLY A 446 9.50 -2.52 2.75
C GLY A 446 10.36 -1.77 3.78
N ILE A 447 10.57 -2.27 5.02
CA ILE A 447 11.41 -1.60 6.03
C ILE A 447 12.90 -1.89 5.81
N PRO A 448 13.37 -3.16 5.73
CA PRO A 448 14.78 -3.46 5.52
C PRO A 448 15.42 -2.74 4.34
N PRO A 449 14.80 -2.67 3.14
CA PRO A 449 15.43 -1.97 2.02
C PRO A 449 15.49 -0.45 2.21
N LYS A 450 14.57 0.16 3.00
CA LYS A 450 14.69 1.59 3.40
C LYS A 450 15.93 1.82 4.27
N ALA A 451 16.23 0.89 5.17
CA ALA A 451 17.44 0.94 5.98
C ALA A 451 18.69 0.81 5.10
N LEU A 452 18.74 -0.19 4.21
CA LEU A 452 19.87 -0.37 3.28
C LEU A 452 20.14 0.87 2.42
N MET A 453 19.10 1.46 1.84
CA MET A 453 19.24 2.70 1.05
C MET A 453 19.79 3.87 1.87
N SER A 454 19.48 3.90 3.17
CA SER A 454 19.91 4.94 4.12
C SER A 454 21.29 4.68 4.73
N HIS A 455 22.06 3.72 4.17
CA HIS A 455 23.33 3.26 4.74
C HIS A 455 23.18 2.76 6.19
N LYS A 456 22.09 2.07 6.50
CA LYS A 456 21.83 1.48 7.80
C LYS A 456 21.80 -0.03 7.72
N ILE A 457 22.40 -0.65 8.74
CA ILE A 457 22.36 -2.10 8.92
C ILE A 457 20.94 -2.53 9.29
N THR A 458 20.53 -3.68 8.78
CA THR A 458 19.31 -4.35 9.21
C THR A 458 19.61 -5.67 9.91
N LEU A 459 19.09 -5.81 11.12
CA LEU A 459 19.03 -7.05 11.90
C LEU A 459 17.63 -7.67 11.72
N ILE A 460 17.56 -8.88 11.20
CA ILE A 460 16.30 -9.55 10.85
C ILE A 460 16.51 -11.06 10.79
N TYR A 461 15.46 -11.85 10.95
CA TYR A 461 15.48 -13.23 10.48
C TYR A 461 15.19 -13.28 8.97
N ILE A 462 16.08 -13.91 8.19
CA ILE A 462 15.88 -14.18 6.77
C ILE A 462 16.11 -15.66 6.46
N ASP A 463 15.15 -16.26 5.75
CA ASP A 463 15.28 -17.60 5.18
C ASP A 463 15.72 -17.43 3.73
N LEU A 464 17.00 -17.69 3.45
CA LEU A 464 17.57 -17.45 2.13
C LEU A 464 16.89 -18.27 1.03
N SER A 465 16.40 -19.47 1.35
CA SER A 465 15.86 -20.42 0.37
C SER A 465 14.63 -19.88 -0.38
N ILE A 466 13.77 -19.12 0.31
CA ILE A 466 12.57 -18.53 -0.31
C ILE A 466 12.88 -17.28 -1.15
N HIS A 467 14.10 -16.75 -1.10
CA HIS A 467 14.53 -15.57 -1.85
C HIS A 467 15.39 -15.89 -3.08
N GLU A 468 15.85 -17.13 -3.24
CA GLU A 468 16.77 -17.52 -4.33
C GLU A 468 16.17 -17.29 -5.73
N TRP A 469 14.85 -17.35 -5.84
CA TRP A 469 14.14 -17.06 -7.08
C TRP A 469 13.92 -15.55 -7.33
N CYS A 470 14.17 -14.71 -6.33
CA CYS A 470 14.02 -13.26 -6.39
C CYS A 470 15.34 -12.55 -6.71
N PHE A 471 16.45 -13.03 -6.14
CA PHE A 471 17.73 -12.33 -6.16
C PHE A 471 18.89 -13.26 -6.48
N GLU A 472 19.76 -12.83 -7.40
CA GLU A 472 21.02 -13.51 -7.70
C GLU A 472 22.04 -13.37 -6.56
N GLU A 473 21.95 -12.28 -5.80
CA GLU A 473 22.81 -11.96 -4.67
C GLU A 473 21.92 -11.60 -3.48
N MET A 474 22.16 -12.20 -2.33
CA MET A 474 21.34 -11.97 -1.14
C MET A 474 21.67 -10.63 -0.48
N PRO A 475 20.67 -9.93 0.09
CA PRO A 475 20.91 -8.70 0.82
C PRO A 475 21.83 -8.95 2.02
N PRO A 476 22.76 -8.03 2.35
CA PRO A 476 23.70 -8.19 3.46
C PRO A 476 23.03 -7.88 4.81
N PHE A 477 21.88 -8.49 5.07
CA PHE A 477 21.22 -8.42 6.37
C PHE A 477 22.00 -9.24 7.40
N ILE A 478 22.02 -8.75 8.64
CA ILE A 478 22.49 -9.54 9.77
C ILE A 478 21.38 -10.50 10.15
N ASN A 479 21.57 -11.78 9.83
CA ASN A 479 20.56 -12.82 10.06
C ASN A 479 20.54 -13.22 11.54
N ALA A 480 19.39 -13.09 12.19
CA ALA A 480 19.20 -13.49 13.58
C ALA A 480 17.84 -14.17 13.80
N GLU A 481 17.87 -15.42 14.23
CA GLU A 481 16.67 -16.24 14.48
C GLU A 481 16.37 -16.39 15.98
N THR A 482 17.40 -16.29 16.83
CA THR A 482 17.27 -16.52 18.28
C THR A 482 17.69 -15.30 19.10
N PRO A 483 17.27 -15.19 20.38
CA PRO A 483 17.74 -14.13 21.26
C PRO A 483 19.26 -14.06 21.38
N GLN A 484 19.92 -15.22 21.30
CA GLN A 484 21.38 -15.31 21.34
C GLN A 484 22.01 -14.71 20.07
N ASN A 485 21.46 -15.00 18.89
CA ASN A 485 21.95 -14.38 17.64
C ASN A 485 21.73 -12.86 17.65
N VAL A 486 20.61 -12.37 18.17
CA VAL A 486 20.35 -10.94 18.35
C VAL A 486 21.44 -10.33 19.24
N PHE A 487 21.71 -10.93 20.40
CA PHE A 487 22.74 -10.46 21.33
C PHE A 487 24.13 -10.39 20.67
N GLU A 488 24.58 -11.48 20.04
CA GLU A 488 25.90 -11.57 19.39
C GLU A 488 26.04 -10.56 18.25
N SER A 489 24.96 -10.39 17.47
CA SER A 489 24.92 -9.43 16.37
C SER A 489 25.03 -7.99 16.85
N LEU A 490 24.25 -7.61 17.89
CA LEU A 490 24.32 -6.27 18.48
C LEU A 490 25.69 -6.00 19.08
N GLN A 491 26.27 -6.98 19.79
CA GLN A 491 27.63 -6.88 20.33
C GLN A 491 28.65 -6.65 19.22
N LYS A 492 28.62 -7.46 18.16
CA LYS A 492 29.55 -7.34 17.04
C LYS A 492 29.46 -5.98 16.36
N VAL A 493 28.24 -5.51 16.03
CA VAL A 493 28.03 -4.20 15.39
C VAL A 493 28.50 -3.05 16.28
N TYR A 494 28.31 -3.17 17.59
CA TYR A 494 28.74 -2.15 18.56
C TYR A 494 30.27 -2.10 18.72
N THR A 495 30.93 -3.25 18.82
CA THR A 495 32.38 -3.31 19.10
C THR A 495 33.27 -3.24 17.87
N ASP A 496 32.78 -3.69 16.70
CA ASP A 496 33.55 -3.73 15.46
C ASP A 496 33.01 -2.70 14.44
N LYS A 497 33.58 -1.49 14.49
CA LYS A 497 33.23 -0.39 13.59
C LYS A 497 33.60 -0.66 12.13
N SER A 498 34.63 -1.49 11.89
CA SER A 498 35.05 -1.85 10.53
C SER A 498 34.01 -2.75 9.88
N TYR A 499 33.61 -3.81 10.60
CA TYR A 499 32.52 -4.68 10.18
C TYR A 499 31.23 -3.90 9.93
N ARG A 500 30.87 -2.99 10.85
CA ARG A 500 29.68 -2.14 10.68
C ARG A 500 29.73 -1.35 9.36
N SER A 501 30.83 -0.63 9.13
CA SER A 501 30.99 0.23 7.93
C SER A 501 30.97 -0.58 6.63
N GLU A 502 31.54 -1.79 6.66
CA GLU A 502 31.51 -2.72 5.52
C GLU A 502 30.07 -3.13 5.16
N VAL A 503 29.29 -3.57 6.16
CA VAL A 503 27.89 -4.00 5.95
C VAL A 503 27.01 -2.84 5.47
N GLU A 504 27.19 -1.63 6.02
CA GLU A 504 26.47 -0.42 5.57
C GLU A 504 26.72 -0.13 4.07
N SER A 505 27.98 -0.23 3.64
CA SER A 505 28.39 -0.01 2.24
C SER A 505 27.84 -1.07 1.27
N GLN A 506 27.91 -2.35 1.67
CA GLN A 506 27.34 -3.46 0.92
C GLN A 506 25.83 -3.31 0.77
N GLY A 507 25.14 -2.89 1.85
CA GLY A 507 23.70 -2.70 1.88
C GLY A 507 23.18 -1.74 0.82
N LYS A 508 23.79 -0.56 0.72
CA LYS A 508 23.42 0.42 -0.30
C LYS A 508 23.67 -0.08 -1.72
N SER A 509 24.82 -0.73 -1.93
CA SER A 509 25.19 -1.28 -3.24
C SER A 509 24.17 -2.34 -3.70
N TRP A 510 23.78 -3.23 -2.78
CA TRP A 510 22.74 -4.22 -3.03
C TRP A 510 21.38 -3.56 -3.35
N TYR A 511 20.97 -2.55 -2.56
CA TYR A 511 19.71 -1.85 -2.79
C TYR A 511 19.62 -1.25 -4.19
N LEU A 512 20.67 -0.54 -4.62
CA LEU A 512 20.71 0.11 -5.94
C LEU A 512 20.55 -0.91 -7.07
N LYS A 513 21.19 -2.07 -6.92
CA LYS A 513 21.22 -3.16 -7.91
C LYS A 513 19.92 -3.96 -7.98
N TYR A 514 19.28 -4.24 -6.84
CA TYR A 514 18.18 -5.22 -6.77
C TYR A 514 16.82 -4.67 -6.31
N HIS A 515 16.75 -3.47 -5.74
CA HIS A 515 15.52 -2.98 -5.11
C HIS A 515 15.16 -1.52 -5.46
N SER A 516 16.05 -0.79 -6.13
CA SER A 516 15.81 0.61 -6.47
C SER A 516 14.55 0.81 -7.32
N SER A 517 14.04 2.05 -7.32
CA SER A 517 12.90 2.45 -8.14
C SER A 517 13.12 2.12 -9.62
N SER A 518 14.36 2.19 -10.10
CA SER A 518 14.72 1.80 -11.48
C SER A 518 14.47 0.32 -11.75
N VAL A 519 14.81 -0.57 -10.81
CA VAL A 519 14.53 -2.01 -10.93
C VAL A 519 13.04 -2.26 -11.00
N ILE A 520 12.27 -1.64 -10.10
CA ILE A 520 10.82 -1.78 -10.03
C ILE A 520 10.14 -1.28 -11.30
N ILE A 521 10.51 -0.08 -11.77
CA ILE A 521 10.01 0.50 -13.02
C ILE A 521 10.28 -0.46 -14.18
N ASN A 522 11.52 -0.94 -14.34
CA ASN A 522 11.89 -1.82 -15.44
C ASN A 522 11.07 -3.11 -15.44
N THR A 523 10.89 -3.75 -14.28
CA THR A 523 10.09 -4.98 -14.17
C THR A 523 8.64 -4.73 -14.58
N ILE A 524 8.00 -3.69 -14.04
CA ILE A 524 6.59 -3.39 -14.35
C ILE A 524 6.42 -2.97 -15.82
N GLN A 525 7.34 -2.16 -16.34
CA GLN A 525 7.32 -1.74 -17.75
C GLN A 525 7.42 -2.93 -18.70
N ASN A 526 8.33 -3.87 -18.43
CA ASN A 526 8.48 -5.08 -19.23
C ASN A 526 7.20 -5.93 -19.21
N THR A 527 6.56 -6.06 -18.05
CA THR A 527 5.25 -6.72 -17.93
C THR A 527 4.19 -6.04 -18.80
N TYR A 528 4.08 -4.71 -18.74
CA TYR A 528 3.09 -4.00 -19.54
C TYR A 528 3.37 -4.09 -21.03
N LYS A 529 4.64 -3.95 -21.42
CA LYS A 529 5.09 -4.13 -22.80
C LYS A 529 4.63 -5.49 -23.31
N ASN A 530 4.95 -6.58 -22.61
CA ASN A 530 4.61 -7.94 -23.06
C ASN A 530 3.09 -8.17 -23.23
N ILE A 531 2.25 -7.51 -22.43
CA ILE A 531 0.79 -7.63 -22.53
C ILE A 531 0.19 -6.72 -23.61
N LEU A 532 0.79 -5.55 -23.83
CA LEU A 532 0.29 -4.53 -24.75
C LEU A 532 0.98 -4.56 -26.13
N LEU A 533 1.98 -5.43 -26.32
CA LEU A 533 2.53 -5.72 -27.64
C LEU A 533 1.42 -6.34 -28.51
N PRO A 534 1.29 -5.89 -29.77
CA PRO A 534 0.24 -6.34 -30.69
C PRO A 534 0.38 -7.80 -31.11
#